data_AF-A0A9W6XQ82-F1
#
_entry.id   AF-A0A9W6XQ82-F1
#
_cell.length_a   1.000
_cell.length_b   1.000
_cell.length_c   1.000
_cell.angle_alpha   90.00
_cell.angle_beta   90.00
_cell.angle_gamma   90.00
#
_symmetry.space_group_name_H-M   'P 1'
#
loop_
_entity.id
_entity.type
_entity.pdbx_description
1 polymer ?
#
loop_
_entity_poly.entity_id
_entity_poly.type
_entity_poly.pdbx_seq_one_letter_code
_entity_poly.pdbx_strand_id
1 'polypeptide(L)'
;MAPAVPPVATTSNGAPLPPLGLTTSATAGARGPIVLQDFALLDHLAHFDRERIPERVVHAKGAGAFGYFVATHDTAIKYTNAKLFSSVGKRTPVAVRFSTVGGESGSADTVRDPRGFAIKFYTDEGNWDLVGNNTPIFFIRDPILFPSFIHTQKRLPSTHLKDDNMMWDFFSLRPETLHQQTFLFSDRGIADGYRHMNGYGSHTFTNVNAQGEITYVKYHFKTDQGIRNLPVDEAATLASSDPDYAIRDLYNAIERQDFPTWTLYIQTMTPEQAATESVNAFDVTKVWPHSSYPLQEVGRLVLNRNPKNYFAEVEQLAFSPSHMVPGIEPSPDKMLQGRLFSRYTPLPGRSLGGVVDKFSTADDDNFSQVGDFYRKTLDASARERLTDNIAGSLVNASKPVQARAVANFSKADPDYGQRVQEKLEALEKVKMASQKAKERAAEPLNPPRKVFKAVVG
;
A
#
# COMPACT_ATOMS: atom_id res chain seq x y z
N MET A 1 -15.08 -14.14 40.43
CA MET A 1 -15.87 -14.91 39.44
C MET A 1 -15.42 -16.35 39.51
N ALA A 2 -16.31 -17.33 39.60
CA ALA A 2 -15.93 -18.73 39.48
C ALA A 2 -15.18 -18.95 38.15
N PRO A 3 -14.13 -19.77 38.10
CA PRO A 3 -13.45 -20.06 36.83
C PRO A 3 -14.49 -20.63 35.87
N ALA A 4 -14.64 -19.98 34.71
CA ALA A 4 -15.53 -20.47 33.66
C ALA A 4 -15.13 -21.92 33.33
N VAL A 5 -16.11 -22.83 33.34
CA VAL A 5 -15.87 -24.21 32.91
C VAL A 5 -15.34 -24.17 31.47
N PRO A 6 -14.18 -24.77 31.17
CA PRO A 6 -13.64 -24.74 29.82
C PRO A 6 -14.64 -25.40 28.85
N PRO A 7 -14.82 -24.84 27.65
CA PRO A 7 -15.75 -25.40 26.67
C PRO A 7 -15.31 -26.81 26.25
N VAL A 8 -16.29 -27.66 25.95
CA VAL A 8 -16.04 -29.02 25.44
C VAL A 8 -15.53 -28.94 24.01
N ALA A 9 -14.39 -29.58 23.72
CA ALA A 9 -13.86 -29.65 22.37
C ALA A 9 -14.68 -30.61 21.50
N THR A 10 -14.96 -30.21 20.26
CA THR A 10 -15.77 -30.99 19.32
C THR A 10 -15.07 -31.11 17.97
N THR A 11 -15.41 -32.14 17.20
CA THR A 11 -15.12 -32.21 15.76
C THR A 11 -15.99 -31.22 14.98
N SER A 12 -15.69 -31.04 13.68
CA SER A 12 -16.39 -30.08 12.80
C SER A 12 -17.90 -30.32 12.68
N ASN A 13 -18.36 -31.55 12.94
CA ASN A 13 -19.79 -31.92 12.98
C ASN A 13 -20.45 -31.75 14.36
N GLY A 14 -19.76 -31.18 15.35
CA GLY A 14 -20.29 -30.93 16.69
C GLY A 14 -20.29 -32.13 17.64
N ALA A 15 -19.75 -33.29 17.23
CA ALA A 15 -19.59 -34.42 18.13
C ALA A 15 -18.47 -34.13 19.15
N PRO A 16 -18.67 -34.44 20.45
CA PRO A 16 -17.64 -34.22 21.46
C PRO A 16 -16.43 -35.12 21.19
N LEU A 17 -15.23 -34.54 21.29
CA LEU A 17 -14.01 -35.33 21.24
C LEU A 17 -13.91 -36.24 22.47
N PRO A 18 -13.38 -37.45 22.32
CA PRO A 18 -13.08 -38.29 23.48
C PRO A 18 -12.06 -37.60 24.39
N PRO A 19 -11.95 -37.96 25.69
CA PRO A 19 -11.11 -37.26 26.66
C PRO A 19 -9.64 -37.04 26.26
N LEU A 20 -9.08 -37.95 25.44
CA LEU A 20 -7.71 -37.87 24.92
C LEU A 20 -7.64 -37.55 23.42
N GLY A 21 -8.79 -37.26 22.78
CA GLY A 21 -8.91 -37.11 21.32
C GLY A 21 -8.14 -35.94 20.70
N LEU A 22 -7.65 -35.00 21.52
CA LEU A 22 -6.76 -33.92 21.07
C LEU A 22 -5.26 -34.25 21.20
N THR A 23 -4.91 -35.28 21.97
CA THR A 23 -3.51 -35.57 22.33
C THR A 23 -3.06 -36.94 21.85
N THR A 24 -3.98 -37.80 21.43
CA THR A 24 -3.67 -39.18 21.00
C THR A 24 -4.49 -39.56 19.77
N SER A 25 -3.82 -40.05 18.74
CA SER A 25 -4.46 -40.70 17.60
C SER A 25 -4.86 -42.13 17.93
N ALA A 26 -5.90 -42.65 17.29
CA ALA A 26 -6.27 -44.04 17.39
C ALA A 26 -5.29 -44.94 16.63
N THR A 27 -4.78 -45.97 17.29
CA THR A 27 -3.81 -46.92 16.76
C THR A 27 -4.24 -48.37 16.97
N ALA A 28 -3.71 -49.30 16.18
CA ALA A 28 -3.89 -50.74 16.36
C ALA A 28 -3.01 -51.29 17.51
N GLY A 29 -3.38 -50.95 18.76
CA GLY A 29 -2.59 -51.24 19.97
C GLY A 29 -1.63 -50.10 20.32
N ALA A 30 -1.05 -50.15 21.53
CA ALA A 30 -0.30 -49.02 22.11
C ALA A 30 0.94 -48.54 21.32
N ARG A 31 1.49 -49.39 20.44
CA ARG A 31 2.62 -49.07 19.55
C ARG A 31 2.37 -49.49 18.10
N GLY A 32 1.10 -49.71 17.75
CA GLY A 32 0.69 -50.07 16.40
C GLY A 32 0.53 -48.86 15.48
N PRO A 33 0.26 -49.08 14.19
CA PRO A 33 0.00 -48.01 13.23
C PRO A 33 -1.32 -47.28 13.53
N ILE A 34 -1.42 -46.02 13.07
CA ILE A 34 -2.66 -45.23 13.07
C ILE A 34 -3.69 -45.89 12.14
N VAL A 35 -4.97 -45.82 12.52
CA VAL A 35 -6.08 -46.38 11.75
C VAL A 35 -6.86 -45.30 11.00
N LEU A 36 -7.32 -45.60 9.78
CA LEU A 36 -8.06 -44.65 8.93
C LEU A 36 -9.41 -44.21 9.53
N GLN A 37 -9.99 -45.01 10.43
CA GLN A 37 -11.25 -44.68 11.11
C GLN A 37 -11.14 -43.55 12.15
N ASP A 38 -9.93 -43.05 12.44
CA ASP A 38 -9.72 -41.90 13.33
C ASP A 38 -10.19 -40.60 12.66
N PHE A 39 -11.50 -40.39 12.66
CA PHE A 39 -12.10 -39.21 12.05
C PHE A 39 -11.62 -37.91 12.69
N ALA A 40 -11.39 -37.88 14.01
CA ALA A 40 -10.94 -36.67 14.70
C ALA A 40 -9.57 -36.21 14.20
N LEU A 41 -8.63 -37.15 14.01
CA LEU A 41 -7.33 -36.86 13.39
C LEU A 41 -7.49 -36.33 11.96
N LEU A 42 -8.29 -37.03 11.13
CA LEU A 42 -8.47 -36.66 9.73
C LEU A 42 -9.13 -35.29 9.55
N ASP A 43 -10.16 -35.00 10.34
CA ASP A 43 -10.90 -33.73 10.35
C ASP A 43 -9.96 -32.56 10.71
N HIS A 44 -9.15 -32.73 11.76
CA HIS A 44 -8.19 -31.72 12.20
C HIS A 44 -7.10 -31.44 11.15
N LEU A 45 -6.47 -32.50 10.62
CA LEU A 45 -5.42 -32.35 9.59
C LEU A 45 -5.98 -31.77 8.30
N ALA A 46 -7.17 -32.20 7.87
CA ALA A 46 -7.77 -31.72 6.64
C ALA A 46 -8.09 -30.21 6.68
N HIS A 47 -8.52 -29.70 7.84
CA HIS A 47 -8.71 -28.26 8.02
C HIS A 47 -7.38 -27.50 8.07
N PHE A 48 -6.39 -28.01 8.82
CA PHE A 48 -5.05 -27.41 8.91
C PHE A 48 -4.40 -27.24 7.53
N ASP A 49 -4.44 -28.29 6.71
CA ASP A 49 -3.89 -28.29 5.35
C ASP A 49 -4.56 -27.26 4.41
N ARG A 50 -5.71 -26.70 4.81
CA ARG A 50 -6.53 -25.75 4.04
C ARG A 50 -6.65 -24.37 4.68
N GLU A 51 -5.89 -24.09 5.74
CA GLU A 51 -5.92 -22.78 6.41
C GLU A 51 -5.44 -21.62 5.51
N ARG A 52 -4.58 -21.91 4.52
CA ARG A 52 -3.99 -20.89 3.66
C ARG A 52 -4.90 -20.60 2.46
N ILE A 53 -5.20 -19.32 2.28
CA ILE A 53 -5.77 -18.77 1.05
C ILE A 53 -4.69 -18.00 0.29
N PRO A 54 -4.82 -17.79 -1.03
CA PRO A 54 -3.88 -16.96 -1.77
C PRO A 54 -3.79 -15.56 -1.17
N GLU A 55 -2.57 -15.07 -0.97
CA GLU A 55 -2.35 -13.69 -0.55
C GLU A 55 -2.79 -12.71 -1.64
N ARG A 56 -2.97 -11.44 -1.27
CA ARG A 56 -3.23 -10.39 -2.27
C ARG A 56 -2.01 -10.26 -3.19
N VAL A 57 -2.23 -10.25 -4.51
CA VAL A 57 -1.17 -10.10 -5.52
C VAL A 57 -0.28 -8.88 -5.28
N VAL A 58 -0.87 -7.80 -4.77
CA VAL A 58 -0.20 -6.60 -4.25
C VAL A 58 -0.78 -6.29 -2.88
N HIS A 59 -0.02 -5.59 -2.05
CA HIS A 59 -0.47 -5.22 -0.71
C HIS A 59 -0.77 -6.42 0.21
N ALA A 60 0.04 -7.48 0.11
CA ALA A 60 -0.11 -8.70 0.90
C ALA A 60 0.08 -8.42 2.40
N LYS A 61 1.22 -7.85 2.81
CA LYS A 61 1.50 -7.49 4.21
C LYS A 61 0.71 -6.25 4.64
N GLY A 62 0.00 -6.33 5.76
CA GLY A 62 -0.78 -5.20 6.26
C GLY A 62 -1.38 -5.37 7.65
N ALA A 63 -2.08 -4.33 8.10
CA ALA A 63 -2.82 -4.30 9.35
C ALA A 63 -4.24 -3.78 9.11
N GLY A 64 -5.20 -4.19 9.94
CA GLY A 64 -6.57 -3.72 9.85
C GLY A 64 -7.11 -3.24 11.19
N ALA A 65 -7.99 -2.26 11.15
CA ALA A 65 -8.70 -1.75 12.31
C ALA A 65 -10.08 -1.20 11.89
N PHE A 66 -10.97 -1.07 12.88
CA PHE A 66 -12.34 -0.61 12.68
C PHE A 66 -12.61 0.65 13.49
N GLY A 67 -13.64 1.38 13.09
CA GLY A 67 -14.14 2.50 13.85
C GLY A 67 -15.27 3.21 13.13
N TYR A 68 -15.19 4.53 13.01
CA TYR A 68 -16.24 5.32 12.37
C TYR A 68 -15.67 6.55 11.68
N PHE A 69 -16.40 6.98 10.65
CA PHE A 69 -16.29 8.30 10.06
C PHE A 69 -17.40 9.19 10.60
N VAL A 70 -17.09 10.44 10.95
CA VAL A 70 -18.07 11.44 11.36
C VAL A 70 -17.95 12.67 10.46
N ALA A 71 -19.07 13.08 9.85
CA ALA A 71 -19.12 14.35 9.14
C ALA A 71 -19.03 15.51 10.15
N THR A 72 -18.05 16.39 10.02
CA THR A 72 -17.85 17.54 10.93
C THR A 72 -18.34 18.84 10.32
N HIS A 73 -18.43 18.89 8.99
CA HIS A 73 -18.85 20.04 8.23
C HIS A 73 -19.90 19.64 7.18
N ASP A 74 -20.76 20.58 6.80
CA ASP A 74 -21.77 20.42 5.75
C ASP A 74 -21.20 20.66 4.33
N THR A 75 -19.90 20.96 4.22
CA THR A 75 -19.22 21.34 2.98
C THR A 75 -19.46 20.37 1.84
N ALA A 76 -19.43 19.06 2.12
CA ALA A 76 -19.61 18.02 1.11
C ALA A 76 -21.03 17.99 0.51
N ILE A 77 -22.07 18.47 1.22
CA ILE A 77 -23.47 18.45 0.77
C ILE A 77 -23.66 19.27 -0.52
N LYS A 78 -22.84 20.31 -0.72
CA LYS A 78 -22.84 21.14 -1.94
C LYS A 78 -22.44 20.35 -3.19
N TYR A 79 -21.61 19.32 -3.01
CA TYR A 79 -20.94 18.61 -4.10
C TYR A 79 -21.46 17.18 -4.28
N THR A 80 -22.01 16.56 -3.25
CA THR A 80 -22.48 15.17 -3.29
C THR A 80 -23.78 14.98 -2.51
N ASN A 81 -24.66 14.13 -3.03
CA ASN A 81 -25.87 13.68 -2.33
C ASN A 81 -25.67 12.38 -1.52
N ALA A 82 -24.44 11.89 -1.39
CA ALA A 82 -24.14 10.64 -0.69
C ALA A 82 -24.54 10.72 0.80
N LYS A 83 -25.35 9.75 1.26
CA LYS A 83 -25.97 9.81 2.60
C LYS A 83 -25.00 9.88 3.77
N LEU A 84 -23.76 9.43 3.66
CA LEU A 84 -22.78 9.56 4.75
C LEU A 84 -22.40 11.01 5.07
N PHE A 85 -22.59 11.94 4.13
CA PHE A 85 -22.32 13.38 4.30
C PHE A 85 -23.59 14.20 4.58
N SER A 86 -24.76 13.56 4.64
CA SER A 86 -26.07 14.24 4.70
C SER A 86 -26.32 15.12 5.93
N SER A 87 -25.63 14.88 7.05
CA SER A 87 -25.77 15.70 8.24
C SER A 87 -24.49 15.73 9.08
N VAL A 88 -24.17 16.91 9.61
CA VAL A 88 -23.08 17.10 10.57
C VAL A 88 -23.36 16.26 11.82
N GLY A 89 -22.35 15.54 12.30
CA GLY A 89 -22.43 14.61 13.42
C GLY A 89 -22.85 13.18 13.03
N LYS A 90 -23.27 12.93 11.78
CA LYS A 90 -23.61 11.58 11.32
C LYS A 90 -22.39 10.68 11.38
N ARG A 91 -22.53 9.54 12.05
CA ARG A 91 -21.49 8.51 12.16
C ARG A 91 -21.77 7.37 11.19
N THR A 92 -20.75 7.00 10.42
CA THR A 92 -20.78 5.86 9.50
C THR A 92 -19.72 4.87 9.96
N PRO A 93 -20.06 3.61 10.27
CA PRO A 93 -19.07 2.59 10.62
C PRO A 93 -18.06 2.40 9.48
N VAL A 94 -16.79 2.15 9.84
CA VAL A 94 -15.73 1.92 8.86
C VAL A 94 -14.87 0.70 9.19
N ALA A 95 -14.32 0.10 8.14
CA ALA A 95 -13.19 -0.83 8.21
C ALA A 95 -12.02 -0.25 7.41
N VAL A 96 -10.82 -0.25 7.99
CA VAL A 96 -9.60 0.26 7.36
C VAL A 96 -8.56 -0.84 7.29
N ARG A 97 -7.90 -0.95 6.15
CA ARG A 97 -6.72 -1.80 5.97
C ARG A 97 -5.55 -0.98 5.45
N PHE A 98 -4.46 -1.03 6.19
CA PHE A 98 -3.15 -0.52 5.81
C PHE A 98 -2.27 -1.64 5.30
N SER A 99 -1.27 -1.31 4.48
CA SER A 99 -0.37 -2.32 3.90
C SER A 99 0.86 -1.71 3.27
N THR A 100 1.93 -2.48 3.09
CA THR A 100 2.96 -2.22 2.06
C THR A 100 2.41 -2.59 0.67
N VAL A 101 3.22 -2.67 -0.38
CA VAL A 101 2.80 -2.99 -1.76
C VAL A 101 3.51 -4.23 -2.30
N GLY A 102 4.84 -4.18 -2.37
CA GLY A 102 5.66 -5.13 -3.13
C GLY A 102 5.92 -6.44 -2.40
N GLY A 103 6.07 -6.37 -1.08
CA GLY A 103 6.37 -7.51 -0.21
C GLY A 103 5.23 -8.52 -0.08
N GLU A 104 5.59 -9.79 0.10
CA GLU A 104 4.68 -10.91 0.38
C GLU A 104 4.21 -10.89 1.86
N SER A 105 3.32 -11.80 2.26
CA SER A 105 2.69 -11.79 3.58
C SER A 105 3.66 -11.84 4.77
N GLY A 106 4.85 -12.43 4.60
CA GLY A 106 5.90 -12.50 5.63
C GLY A 106 6.97 -11.41 5.53
N SER A 107 6.77 -10.39 4.69
CA SER A 107 7.73 -9.29 4.55
C SER A 107 7.67 -8.31 5.73
N ALA A 108 8.71 -7.49 5.91
CA ALA A 108 8.78 -6.51 6.99
C ALA A 108 7.94 -5.25 6.72
N ASP A 109 7.39 -4.66 7.78
CA ASP A 109 6.56 -3.45 7.72
C ASP A 109 7.38 -2.18 7.43
N THR A 110 8.62 -2.09 7.92
CA THR A 110 9.46 -0.88 7.89
C THR A 110 10.37 -0.82 6.67
N VAL A 111 9.81 -1.09 5.49
CA VAL A 111 10.53 -1.03 4.21
C VAL A 111 10.13 0.19 3.38
N ARG A 112 11.01 0.65 2.48
CA ARG A 112 10.67 1.72 1.53
C ARG A 112 9.65 1.21 0.52
N ASP A 113 8.43 1.74 0.60
CA ASP A 113 7.31 1.34 -0.26
C ASP A 113 6.18 2.38 -0.11
N PRO A 114 5.29 2.60 -1.08
CA PRO A 114 4.02 3.24 -0.79
C PRO A 114 3.27 2.44 0.29
N ARG A 115 2.31 3.09 0.97
CA ARG A 115 1.42 2.40 1.89
C ARG A 115 -0.01 2.45 1.39
N GLY A 116 -0.64 1.29 1.33
CA GLY A 116 -2.08 1.17 1.12
C GLY A 116 -2.83 1.79 2.30
N PHE A 117 -3.89 2.53 2.00
CA PHE A 117 -4.82 3.09 2.97
C PHE A 117 -6.24 2.92 2.40
N ALA A 118 -6.76 1.70 2.51
CA ALA A 118 -8.10 1.37 2.02
C ALA A 118 -9.13 1.56 3.14
N ILE A 119 -10.20 2.29 2.84
CA ILE A 119 -11.30 2.57 3.78
C ILE A 119 -12.60 2.06 3.17
N LYS A 120 -13.34 1.26 3.94
CA LYS A 120 -14.70 0.81 3.62
C LYS A 120 -15.66 1.52 4.55
N PHE A 121 -16.64 2.22 4.00
CA PHE A 121 -17.71 2.89 4.70
C PHE A 121 -18.98 2.04 4.57
N TYR A 122 -19.54 1.61 5.69
CA TYR A 122 -20.82 0.89 5.74
C TYR A 122 -21.95 1.91 5.80
N THR A 123 -22.35 2.46 4.65
CA THR A 123 -23.36 3.51 4.56
C THR A 123 -24.78 2.94 4.50
N ASP A 124 -25.79 3.80 4.68
CA ASP A 124 -27.21 3.42 4.54
C ASP A 124 -27.59 3.02 3.09
N GLU A 125 -26.72 3.28 2.11
CA GLU A 125 -26.95 3.05 0.67
C GLU A 125 -26.02 1.99 0.11
N GLY A 126 -25.42 1.18 0.99
CA GLY A 126 -24.43 0.17 0.63
C GLY A 126 -23.01 0.58 1.03
N ASN A 127 -22.05 -0.23 0.61
CA ASN A 127 -20.65 0.01 0.94
C ASN A 127 -20.03 0.98 -0.05
N TRP A 128 -19.34 2.00 0.48
CA TRP A 128 -18.41 2.80 -0.31
C TRP A 128 -16.98 2.41 0.04
N ASP A 129 -16.17 2.05 -0.95
CA ASP A 129 -14.75 1.73 -0.75
C ASP A 129 -13.87 2.82 -1.36
N LEU A 130 -13.23 3.61 -0.52
CA LEU A 130 -12.16 4.52 -0.93
C LEU A 130 -10.81 3.80 -0.78
N VAL A 131 -10.35 3.20 -1.88
CA VAL A 131 -9.14 2.38 -1.90
C VAL A 131 -7.92 3.25 -2.22
N GLY A 132 -7.48 3.99 -1.21
CA GLY A 132 -6.40 4.97 -1.30
C GLY A 132 -5.00 4.45 -1.00
N ASN A 133 -4.04 5.37 -1.08
CA ASN A 133 -2.64 5.19 -0.69
C ASN A 133 -2.18 6.36 0.18
N ASN A 134 -0.99 6.25 0.78
CA ASN A 134 -0.35 7.34 1.53
C ASN A 134 0.29 8.44 0.65
N THR A 135 0.05 8.40 -0.65
CA THR A 135 0.52 9.35 -1.65
C THR A 135 -0.65 9.88 -2.50
N PRO A 136 -0.67 11.18 -2.85
CA PRO A 136 -1.70 11.75 -3.72
C PRO A 136 -1.56 11.35 -5.20
N ILE A 137 -0.48 10.68 -5.58
CA ILE A 137 -0.15 10.34 -6.97
C ILE A 137 0.24 8.87 -7.10
N PHE A 138 0.39 8.39 -8.33
CA PHE A 138 0.88 7.05 -8.63
C PHE A 138 1.99 7.04 -9.69
N PHE A 139 2.65 5.90 -9.89
CA PHE A 139 3.81 5.76 -10.79
C PHE A 139 3.43 5.80 -12.27
N ILE A 140 2.22 5.38 -12.63
CA ILE A 140 1.80 5.23 -14.02
C ILE A 140 0.41 5.81 -14.17
N ARG A 141 0.10 6.30 -15.38
CA ARG A 141 -1.18 6.90 -15.74
C ARG A 141 -2.03 6.07 -16.72
N ASP A 142 -1.57 4.87 -17.07
CA ASP A 142 -2.31 3.94 -17.92
C ASP A 142 -2.29 2.52 -17.32
N PRO A 143 -3.46 1.90 -17.08
CA PRO A 143 -3.55 0.63 -16.36
C PRO A 143 -2.91 -0.55 -17.09
N ILE A 144 -2.70 -0.47 -18.40
CA ILE A 144 -2.06 -1.56 -19.16
C ILE A 144 -0.63 -1.82 -18.68
N LEU A 145 0.04 -0.80 -18.11
CA LEU A 145 1.40 -0.91 -17.59
C LEU A 145 1.44 -1.49 -16.16
N PHE A 146 0.30 -1.60 -15.47
CA PHE A 146 0.25 -1.97 -14.06
C PHE A 146 0.83 -3.37 -13.78
N PRO A 147 0.49 -4.44 -14.54
CA PRO A 147 1.10 -5.75 -14.32
C PRO A 147 2.63 -5.72 -14.48
N SER A 148 3.12 -5.07 -15.55
CA SER A 148 4.56 -4.93 -15.81
C SER A 148 5.26 -4.17 -14.69
N PHE A 149 4.69 -3.06 -14.24
CA PHE A 149 5.20 -2.29 -13.10
C PHE A 149 5.27 -3.16 -11.83
N ILE A 150 4.20 -3.87 -11.48
CA ILE A 150 4.17 -4.70 -10.27
C ILE A 150 5.19 -5.85 -10.35
N HIS A 151 5.38 -6.45 -11.53
CA HIS A 151 6.43 -7.46 -11.72
C HIS A 151 7.82 -6.88 -11.43
N THR A 152 8.10 -5.64 -11.86
CA THR A 152 9.42 -5.03 -11.65
C THR A 152 9.70 -4.66 -10.19
N GLN A 153 8.67 -4.48 -9.36
CA GLN A 153 8.82 -4.26 -7.91
C GLN A 153 8.93 -5.56 -7.11
N LYS A 154 8.70 -6.72 -7.75
CA LYS A 154 8.70 -8.05 -7.13
C LYS A 154 9.98 -8.80 -7.49
N ARG A 155 9.88 -10.11 -7.63
CA ARG A 155 11.02 -11.02 -7.72
C ARG A 155 11.32 -11.31 -9.17
N LEU A 156 12.61 -11.35 -9.51
CA LEU A 156 13.05 -11.79 -10.82
C LEU A 156 12.62 -13.26 -11.04
N PRO A 157 12.04 -13.62 -12.19
CA PRO A 157 11.48 -14.95 -12.41
C PRO A 157 12.48 -16.11 -12.28
N SER A 158 13.75 -15.87 -12.63
CA SER A 158 14.78 -16.92 -12.62
C SER A 158 15.41 -17.16 -11.25
N THR A 159 15.67 -16.10 -10.49
CA THR A 159 16.40 -16.18 -9.21
C THR A 159 15.48 -16.09 -7.98
N HIS A 160 14.24 -15.63 -8.17
CA HIS A 160 13.29 -15.33 -7.09
C HIS A 160 13.78 -14.25 -6.10
N LEU A 161 14.78 -13.44 -6.49
CA LEU A 161 15.34 -12.33 -5.72
C LEU A 161 14.77 -10.98 -6.17
N LYS A 162 14.85 -9.97 -5.31
CA LYS A 162 14.63 -8.56 -5.73
C LYS A 162 15.77 -8.13 -6.66
N ASP A 163 15.43 -7.31 -7.65
CA ASP A 163 16.38 -6.89 -8.68
C ASP A 163 16.24 -5.38 -8.96
N ASP A 164 17.23 -4.61 -8.47
CA ASP A 164 17.27 -3.15 -8.66
C ASP A 164 17.36 -2.80 -10.15
N ASN A 165 18.04 -3.60 -10.97
CA ASN A 165 18.16 -3.33 -12.40
C ASN A 165 16.80 -3.41 -13.10
N MET A 166 15.98 -4.44 -12.81
CA MET A 166 14.62 -4.59 -13.34
C MET A 166 13.71 -3.42 -12.93
N MET A 167 13.78 -3.00 -11.67
CA MET A 167 13.02 -1.85 -11.16
C MET A 167 13.43 -0.55 -11.86
N TRP A 168 14.72 -0.23 -11.87
CA TRP A 168 15.25 1.00 -12.44
C TRP A 168 15.16 1.04 -13.97
N ASP A 169 15.23 -0.11 -14.64
CA ASP A 169 15.03 -0.20 -16.09
C ASP A 169 13.63 0.29 -16.47
N PHE A 170 12.60 -0.21 -15.77
CA PHE A 170 11.23 0.24 -15.95
C PHE A 170 11.06 1.74 -15.64
N PHE A 171 11.53 2.21 -14.48
CA PHE A 171 11.42 3.62 -14.10
C PHE A 171 12.07 4.56 -15.12
N SER A 172 13.26 4.20 -15.58
CA SER A 172 13.99 5.07 -16.50
C SER A 172 13.46 5.02 -17.95
N LEU A 173 12.77 3.94 -18.36
CA LEU A 173 12.03 3.89 -19.63
C LEU A 173 10.68 4.62 -19.56
N ARG A 174 10.10 4.77 -18.37
CA ARG A 174 8.77 5.35 -18.12
C ARG A 174 8.89 6.62 -17.27
N PRO A 175 9.24 7.78 -17.87
CA PRO A 175 9.47 9.02 -17.13
C PRO A 175 8.24 9.52 -16.35
N GLU A 176 7.03 9.07 -16.68
CA GLU A 176 5.83 9.37 -15.89
C GLU A 176 5.89 8.89 -14.44
N THR A 177 6.79 7.94 -14.14
CA THR A 177 7.04 7.39 -12.79
C THR A 177 7.76 8.37 -11.86
N LEU A 178 8.41 9.39 -12.43
CA LEU A 178 9.39 10.23 -11.74
C LEU A 178 8.81 11.00 -10.54
N HIS A 179 7.55 11.44 -10.63
CA HIS A 179 6.91 12.19 -9.54
C HIS A 179 6.70 11.30 -8.30
N GLN A 180 6.10 10.13 -8.50
CA GLN A 180 5.88 9.17 -7.41
C GLN A 180 7.19 8.54 -6.95
N GLN A 181 8.16 8.34 -7.83
CA GLN A 181 9.51 7.90 -7.45
C GLN A 181 10.18 8.92 -6.51
N THR A 182 10.12 10.21 -6.84
CA THR A 182 10.68 11.26 -5.99
C THR A 182 9.98 11.31 -4.63
N PHE A 183 8.66 11.09 -4.59
CA PHE A 183 7.94 10.93 -3.33
C PHE A 183 8.38 9.67 -2.55
N LEU A 184 8.51 8.53 -3.22
CA LEU A 184 8.91 7.24 -2.62
C LEU A 184 10.30 7.29 -2.00
N PHE A 185 11.26 7.94 -2.65
CA PHE A 185 12.64 8.03 -2.16
C PHE A 185 12.87 9.19 -1.19
N SER A 186 11.86 10.04 -0.96
CA SER A 186 11.86 10.99 0.16
C SER A 186 11.71 10.27 1.52
N ASP A 187 11.78 11.01 2.62
CA ASP A 187 11.57 10.46 3.97
C ASP A 187 10.19 9.80 4.11
N ARG A 188 9.18 10.25 3.34
CA ARG A 188 7.83 9.67 3.35
C ARG A 188 7.75 8.25 2.78
N GLY A 189 8.82 7.75 2.19
CA GLY A 189 8.92 6.36 1.74
C GLY A 189 8.88 5.33 2.87
N ILE A 190 9.21 5.74 4.12
CA ILE A 190 9.18 4.88 5.29
C ILE A 190 8.46 5.63 6.42
N ALA A 191 7.15 5.43 6.51
CA ALA A 191 6.35 5.99 7.60
C ALA A 191 6.66 5.30 8.93
N ASP A 192 6.68 6.07 10.02
CA ASP A 192 6.74 5.52 11.37
C ASP A 192 5.36 4.99 11.79
N GLY A 193 5.13 3.72 11.51
CA GLY A 193 3.81 3.09 11.69
C GLY A 193 2.73 3.67 10.76
N TYR A 194 1.52 3.12 10.87
CA TYR A 194 0.41 3.56 10.00
C TYR A 194 -0.26 4.84 10.49
N ARG A 195 -0.12 5.20 11.78
CA ARG A 195 -0.80 6.35 12.39
C ARG A 195 -0.19 7.69 11.99
N HIS A 196 1.07 7.71 11.55
CA HIS A 196 1.84 8.92 11.23
C HIS A 196 1.97 9.20 9.72
N MET A 197 1.05 8.67 8.91
CA MET A 197 0.98 8.96 7.48
C MET A 197 -0.39 9.50 7.08
N ASN A 198 -0.44 10.29 6.01
CA ASN A 198 -1.70 10.69 5.39
C ASN A 198 -2.28 9.54 4.55
N GLY A 199 -3.56 9.64 4.21
CA GLY A 199 -4.22 8.86 3.17
C GLY A 199 -4.74 9.77 2.06
N TYR A 200 -4.82 9.26 0.84
CA TYR A 200 -5.34 9.99 -0.31
C TYR A 200 -6.14 9.03 -1.20
N GLY A 201 -7.21 9.51 -1.80
CA GLY A 201 -7.88 8.79 -2.88
C GLY A 201 -7.01 8.66 -4.14
N SER A 202 -5.99 9.52 -4.26
CA SER A 202 -5.06 9.72 -5.37
C SER A 202 -5.73 10.13 -6.68
N HIS A 203 -6.70 9.35 -7.15
CA HIS A 203 -7.49 9.63 -8.33
C HIS A 203 -8.39 10.84 -8.14
N THR A 204 -8.76 11.42 -9.27
CA THR A 204 -9.90 12.34 -9.35
C THR A 204 -11.18 11.49 -9.37
N PHE A 205 -12.17 11.87 -8.59
CA PHE A 205 -13.50 11.29 -8.57
C PHE A 205 -14.52 12.31 -9.06
N THR A 206 -15.71 11.85 -9.37
CA THR A 206 -16.84 12.68 -9.78
C THR A 206 -17.86 12.64 -8.65
N ASN A 207 -18.21 13.79 -8.09
CA ASN A 207 -19.29 13.88 -7.13
C ASN A 207 -20.51 14.54 -7.80
N VAL A 208 -21.70 14.04 -7.46
CA VAL A 208 -22.98 14.52 -8.01
C VAL A 208 -23.88 14.95 -6.86
N ASN A 209 -24.29 16.22 -6.87
CA ASN A 209 -25.16 16.77 -5.82
C ASN A 209 -26.64 16.43 -6.05
N ALA A 210 -27.52 16.91 -5.17
CA ALA A 210 -28.96 16.61 -5.24
C ALA A 210 -29.64 17.20 -6.50
N GLN A 211 -29.05 18.22 -7.10
CA GLN A 211 -29.51 18.88 -8.33
C GLN A 211 -28.98 18.20 -9.60
N GLY A 212 -28.09 17.20 -9.46
CA GLY A 212 -27.44 16.53 -10.58
C GLY A 212 -26.22 17.29 -11.13
N GLU A 213 -25.72 18.30 -10.42
CA GLU A 213 -24.52 19.03 -10.83
C GLU A 213 -23.27 18.22 -10.52
N ILE A 214 -22.34 18.21 -11.47
CA ILE A 214 -21.11 17.43 -11.42
C ILE A 214 -19.96 18.29 -10.90
N THR A 215 -19.22 17.79 -9.92
CA THR A 215 -17.96 18.39 -9.45
C THR A 215 -16.88 17.33 -9.36
N TYR A 216 -15.68 17.61 -9.87
CA TYR A 216 -14.53 16.72 -9.70
C TYR A 216 -13.89 16.91 -8.34
N VAL A 217 -13.53 15.80 -7.68
CA VAL A 217 -13.07 15.79 -6.28
C VAL A 217 -11.80 14.97 -6.09
N LYS A 218 -10.85 15.50 -5.29
CA LYS A 218 -9.75 14.73 -4.68
C LYS A 218 -9.99 14.58 -3.18
N TYR A 219 -9.82 13.37 -2.65
CA TYR A 219 -9.98 13.07 -1.22
C TYR A 219 -8.63 13.02 -0.50
N HIS A 220 -8.51 13.71 0.63
CA HIS A 220 -7.29 13.78 1.45
C HIS A 220 -7.59 13.51 2.93
N PHE A 221 -7.02 12.45 3.48
CA PHE A 221 -7.04 12.14 4.91
C PHE A 221 -5.73 12.58 5.53
N LYS A 222 -5.73 13.66 6.30
CA LYS A 222 -4.53 14.17 6.98
C LYS A 222 -4.46 13.58 8.39
N THR A 223 -3.31 13.03 8.75
CA THR A 223 -3.13 12.45 10.10
C THR A 223 -3.16 13.54 11.16
N ASP A 224 -3.95 13.34 12.20
CA ASP A 224 -4.02 14.27 13.34
C ASP A 224 -2.86 14.02 14.34
N GLN A 225 -2.14 12.90 14.20
CA GLN A 225 -0.97 12.55 15.02
C GLN A 225 0.32 13.25 14.54
N GLY A 226 0.27 13.93 13.40
CA GLY A 226 1.42 14.50 12.71
C GLY A 226 2.21 13.47 11.89
N ILE A 227 2.83 13.95 10.81
CA ILE A 227 3.67 13.12 9.94
C ILE A 227 4.98 12.78 10.65
N ARG A 228 5.33 11.49 10.66
CA ARG A 228 6.60 10.97 11.17
C ARG A 228 7.13 9.87 10.26
N ASN A 229 8.46 9.81 10.15
CA ASN A 229 9.16 8.95 9.21
C ASN A 229 10.35 8.30 9.91
N LEU A 230 10.66 7.07 9.53
CA LEU A 230 11.82 6.34 10.06
C LEU A 230 13.07 6.69 9.25
N PRO A 231 14.20 7.00 9.90
CA PRO A 231 15.52 6.94 9.29
C PRO A 231 15.79 5.57 8.65
N VAL A 232 16.61 5.53 7.61
CA VAL A 232 16.84 4.30 6.82
C VAL A 232 17.51 3.19 7.64
N ASP A 233 18.44 3.55 8.51
CA ASP A 233 19.18 2.66 9.40
C ASP A 233 18.29 2.10 10.52
N GLU A 234 17.44 2.94 11.10
CA GLU A 234 16.44 2.50 12.08
C GLU A 234 15.41 1.56 11.44
N ALA A 235 14.91 1.92 10.25
CA ALA A 235 13.98 1.10 9.49
C ALA A 235 14.57 -0.29 9.14
N ALA A 236 15.85 -0.34 8.77
CA ALA A 236 16.57 -1.58 8.49
C ALA A 236 16.73 -2.44 9.75
N THR A 237 16.99 -1.81 10.91
CA THR A 237 17.06 -2.50 12.19
C THR A 237 15.71 -3.12 12.54
N LEU A 238 14.65 -2.32 12.51
CA LEU A 238 13.27 -2.77 12.78
C LEU A 238 12.81 -3.87 11.80
N ALA A 239 13.21 -3.80 10.54
CA ALA A 239 12.85 -4.82 9.56
C ALA A 239 13.34 -6.23 9.94
N SER A 240 14.39 -6.31 10.77
CA SER A 240 14.93 -7.57 11.30
C SER A 240 14.47 -7.89 12.71
N SER A 241 14.34 -6.88 13.59
CA SER A 241 14.04 -7.08 15.02
C SER A 241 12.54 -7.15 15.31
N ASP A 242 11.71 -6.44 14.54
CA ASP A 242 10.25 -6.46 14.63
C ASP A 242 9.62 -6.27 13.24
N PRO A 243 9.58 -7.31 12.39
CA PRO A 243 9.01 -7.21 11.04
C PRO A 243 7.52 -6.86 11.02
N ASP A 244 6.84 -6.92 12.17
CA ASP A 244 5.42 -6.58 12.37
C ASP A 244 5.23 -5.27 13.15
N TYR A 245 6.24 -4.38 13.13
CA TYR A 245 6.26 -3.11 13.86
C TYR A 245 4.98 -2.28 13.68
N ALA A 246 4.51 -2.10 12.45
CA ALA A 246 3.36 -1.22 12.17
C ALA A 246 2.04 -1.89 12.55
N ILE A 247 1.94 -3.23 12.44
CA ILE A 247 0.82 -4.01 13.00
C ILE A 247 0.77 -3.83 14.52
N ARG A 248 1.91 -4.00 15.20
CA ARG A 248 2.03 -3.89 16.66
C ARG A 248 1.72 -2.48 17.16
N ASP A 249 2.24 -1.44 16.51
CA ASP A 249 1.96 -0.04 16.85
C ASP A 249 0.45 0.24 16.81
N LEU A 250 -0.20 -0.08 15.69
CA LEU A 250 -1.63 0.17 15.51
C LEU A 250 -2.48 -0.57 16.55
N TYR A 251 -2.21 -1.87 16.73
CA TYR A 251 -2.96 -2.70 17.67
C TYR A 251 -2.84 -2.15 19.10
N ASN A 252 -1.61 -1.88 19.54
CA ASN A 252 -1.35 -1.40 20.88
C ASN A 252 -1.88 0.02 21.13
N ALA A 253 -1.87 0.89 20.12
CA ALA A 253 -2.45 2.23 20.25
C ALA A 253 -3.95 2.15 20.54
N ILE A 254 -4.68 1.34 19.76
CA ILE A 254 -6.12 1.14 19.95
C ILE A 254 -6.42 0.45 21.29
N GLU A 255 -5.63 -0.54 21.69
CA GLU A 255 -5.81 -1.25 22.96
C GLU A 255 -5.64 -0.31 24.17
N ARG A 256 -4.72 0.65 24.07
CA ARG A 256 -4.50 1.69 25.09
C ARG A 256 -5.46 2.87 24.98
N GLN A 257 -6.46 2.81 24.10
CA GLN A 257 -7.41 3.89 23.82
C GLN A 257 -6.78 5.19 23.25
N ASP A 258 -5.55 5.10 22.72
CA ASP A 258 -4.90 6.15 21.93
C ASP A 258 -5.36 6.03 20.46
N PHE A 259 -6.63 6.34 20.23
CA PHE A 259 -7.31 6.11 18.95
C PHE A 259 -6.77 7.04 17.87
N PRO A 260 -6.12 6.52 16.81
CA PRO A 260 -5.64 7.38 15.73
C PRO A 260 -6.80 7.95 14.92
N THR A 261 -6.67 9.22 14.56
CA THR A 261 -7.65 9.96 13.76
C THR A 261 -7.02 10.63 12.54
N TRP A 262 -7.87 10.83 11.54
CA TRP A 262 -7.53 11.58 10.33
C TRP A 262 -8.65 12.52 9.96
N THR A 263 -8.30 13.77 9.65
CA THR A 263 -9.24 14.75 9.14
C THR A 263 -9.35 14.60 7.61
N LEU A 264 -10.59 14.41 7.13
CA LEU A 264 -10.93 14.36 5.71
C LEU A 264 -11.10 15.77 5.16
N TYR A 265 -10.35 16.06 4.12
CA TYR A 265 -10.48 17.22 3.27
C TYR A 265 -10.79 16.81 1.83
N ILE A 266 -11.46 17.70 1.11
CA ILE A 266 -11.66 17.60 -0.34
C ILE A 266 -11.07 18.81 -1.06
N GLN A 267 -10.53 18.59 -2.25
CA GLN A 267 -10.36 19.63 -3.27
C GLN A 267 -11.47 19.47 -4.31
N THR A 268 -11.96 20.58 -4.86
CA THR A 268 -13.05 20.58 -5.83
C THR A 268 -12.66 21.34 -7.09
N MET A 269 -13.01 20.82 -8.26
CA MET A 269 -12.78 21.44 -9.56
C MET A 269 -14.05 21.28 -10.41
N THR A 270 -14.52 22.36 -11.03
CA THR A 270 -15.70 22.28 -11.93
C THR A 270 -15.31 21.68 -13.29
N PRO A 271 -16.27 21.15 -14.08
CA PRO A 271 -15.98 20.67 -15.43
C PRO A 271 -15.34 21.71 -16.33
N GLU A 272 -15.72 22.98 -16.19
CA GLU A 272 -15.16 24.10 -16.96
C GLU A 272 -13.71 24.36 -16.56
N GLN A 273 -13.41 24.38 -15.26
CA GLN A 273 -12.04 24.50 -14.76
C GLN A 273 -11.16 23.36 -15.28
N ALA A 274 -11.65 22.13 -15.19
CA ALA A 274 -10.94 20.94 -15.68
C ALA A 274 -10.64 20.99 -17.19
N ALA A 275 -11.54 21.57 -18.00
CA ALA A 275 -11.35 21.72 -19.44
C ALA A 275 -10.31 22.80 -19.80
N THR A 276 -10.13 23.81 -18.94
CA THR A 276 -9.17 24.90 -19.14
C THR A 276 -7.82 24.67 -18.46
N GLU A 277 -7.70 23.61 -17.65
CA GLU A 277 -6.51 23.35 -16.87
C GLU A 277 -5.32 22.97 -17.76
N SER A 278 -4.14 23.46 -17.40
CA SER A 278 -2.90 23.25 -18.16
C SER A 278 -2.43 21.79 -18.17
N VAL A 279 -2.85 21.04 -17.14
CA VAL A 279 -2.50 19.64 -16.94
C VAL A 279 -3.79 18.84 -16.86
N ASN A 280 -3.78 17.63 -17.43
CA ASN A 280 -4.92 16.72 -17.36
C ASN A 280 -5.33 16.48 -15.89
N ALA A 281 -6.51 16.97 -15.51
CA ALA A 281 -7.05 16.84 -14.16
C ALA A 281 -7.30 15.37 -13.74
N PHE A 282 -7.33 14.44 -14.71
CA PHE A 282 -7.55 13.01 -14.52
C PHE A 282 -6.26 12.18 -14.60
N ASP A 283 -5.09 12.81 -14.74
CA ASP A 283 -3.81 12.13 -14.68
C ASP A 283 -3.39 11.88 -13.22
N VAL A 284 -3.39 10.62 -12.79
CA VAL A 284 -3.02 10.23 -11.42
C VAL A 284 -1.54 10.51 -11.07
N THR A 285 -0.69 10.86 -12.03
CA THR A 285 0.68 11.32 -11.74
C THR A 285 0.75 12.80 -11.34
N LYS A 286 -0.40 13.49 -11.29
CA LYS A 286 -0.50 14.92 -11.05
C LYS A 286 -1.28 15.25 -9.78
N VAL A 287 -0.85 16.31 -9.11
CA VAL A 287 -1.57 16.93 -7.99
C VAL A 287 -2.27 18.22 -8.45
N TRP A 288 -3.34 18.58 -7.74
CA TRP A 288 -3.96 19.90 -7.88
C TRP A 288 -3.31 20.86 -6.88
N PRO A 289 -2.69 21.97 -7.33
CA PRO A 289 -2.04 22.91 -6.43
C PRO A 289 -3.00 23.45 -5.37
N HIS A 290 -2.64 23.36 -4.09
CA HIS A 290 -3.50 23.83 -2.99
C HIS A 290 -3.79 25.35 -3.06
N SER A 291 -2.92 26.13 -3.70
CA SER A 291 -3.13 27.57 -3.89
C SER A 291 -4.31 27.86 -4.82
N SER A 292 -4.54 27.01 -5.82
CA SER A 292 -5.62 27.15 -6.79
C SER A 292 -6.87 26.40 -6.35
N TYR A 293 -6.68 25.24 -5.71
CA TYR A 293 -7.75 24.36 -5.26
C TYR A 293 -7.55 24.08 -3.76
N PRO A 294 -8.01 24.96 -2.86
CA PRO A 294 -7.77 24.82 -1.43
C PRO A 294 -8.48 23.60 -0.83
N LEU A 295 -7.91 23.08 0.26
CA LEU A 295 -8.49 21.97 1.03
C LEU A 295 -9.69 22.46 1.82
N GLN A 296 -10.81 21.76 1.66
CA GLN A 296 -12.05 22.03 2.37
C GLN A 296 -12.35 20.89 3.34
N GLU A 297 -12.55 21.19 4.62
CA GLU A 297 -12.81 20.16 5.64
C GLU A 297 -14.22 19.57 5.48
N VAL A 298 -14.32 18.25 5.69
CA VAL A 298 -15.57 17.49 5.57
C VAL A 298 -15.88 16.71 6.84
N GLY A 299 -14.90 16.00 7.39
CA GLY A 299 -15.16 15.09 8.49
C GLY A 299 -13.91 14.49 9.09
N ARG A 300 -14.09 13.53 9.99
CA ARG A 300 -13.00 12.87 10.70
C ARG A 300 -13.20 11.36 10.74
N LEU A 301 -12.14 10.63 10.41
CA LEU A 301 -12.01 9.19 10.57
C LEU A 301 -11.40 8.89 11.94
N VAL A 302 -11.99 7.95 12.68
CA VAL A 302 -11.50 7.49 13.99
C VAL A 302 -11.42 5.98 13.98
N LEU A 303 -10.27 5.40 14.36
CA LEU A 303 -10.10 3.96 14.53
C LEU A 303 -10.04 3.62 16.00
N ASN A 304 -11.03 2.88 16.50
CA ASN A 304 -11.21 2.63 17.92
C ASN A 304 -11.49 1.17 18.28
N ARG A 305 -11.34 0.25 17.33
CA ARG A 305 -11.58 -1.18 17.57
C ARG A 305 -10.60 -2.05 16.80
N ASN A 306 -9.88 -2.89 17.54
CA ASN A 306 -9.04 -3.94 16.98
C ASN A 306 -9.89 -5.08 16.37
N PRO A 307 -9.38 -5.81 15.37
CA PRO A 307 -10.00 -7.04 14.89
C PRO A 307 -10.01 -8.10 16.00
N LYS A 308 -11.08 -8.89 16.12
CA LYS A 308 -11.10 -10.03 17.06
C LYS A 308 -10.38 -11.24 16.50
N ASN A 309 -10.48 -11.44 15.18
CA ASN A 309 -9.73 -12.45 14.46
C ASN A 309 -9.13 -11.84 13.18
N TYR A 310 -7.80 -11.77 13.10
CA TYR A 310 -7.11 -11.14 11.97
C TYR A 310 -7.48 -11.80 10.63
N PHE A 311 -7.55 -13.13 10.58
CA PHE A 311 -7.83 -13.84 9.32
C PHE A 311 -9.24 -13.52 8.79
N ALA A 312 -10.26 -13.59 9.63
CA ALA A 312 -11.65 -13.33 9.26
C ALA A 312 -11.91 -11.83 8.98
N GLU A 313 -11.33 -10.94 9.79
CA GLU A 313 -11.67 -9.52 9.77
C GLU A 313 -10.66 -8.64 9.03
N VAL A 314 -9.48 -9.14 8.66
CA VAL A 314 -8.44 -8.37 7.94
C VAL A 314 -7.98 -9.11 6.69
N GLU A 315 -7.59 -10.38 6.81
CA GLU A 315 -7.07 -11.13 5.65
C GLU A 315 -8.16 -11.31 4.58
N GLN A 316 -9.41 -11.55 4.99
CA GLN A 316 -10.55 -11.68 4.07
C GLN A 316 -11.21 -10.35 3.66
N LEU A 317 -10.76 -9.19 4.16
CA LEU A 317 -11.35 -7.91 3.74
C LEU A 317 -11.15 -7.64 2.25
N ALA A 318 -12.24 -7.52 1.51
CA ALA A 318 -12.23 -7.14 0.11
C ALA A 318 -12.63 -5.67 -0.06
N PHE A 319 -11.79 -4.90 -0.73
CA PHE A 319 -12.07 -3.53 -1.14
C PHE A 319 -12.10 -3.45 -2.67
N SER A 320 -13.05 -2.71 -3.22
CA SER A 320 -13.14 -2.45 -4.65
C SER A 320 -13.49 -1.00 -4.95
N PRO A 321 -12.70 -0.26 -5.76
CA PRO A 321 -13.07 1.10 -6.17
C PRO A 321 -14.41 1.18 -6.91
N SER A 322 -14.94 0.07 -7.44
CA SER A 322 -16.27 0.02 -8.04
C SER A 322 -17.42 0.02 -7.02
N HIS A 323 -17.15 -0.21 -5.74
CA HIS A 323 -18.14 -0.03 -4.67
C HIS A 323 -18.27 1.46 -4.36
N MET A 324 -19.12 2.13 -5.12
CA MET A 324 -19.51 3.52 -4.90
C MET A 324 -20.99 3.61 -4.54
N VAL A 325 -21.37 4.69 -3.88
CA VAL A 325 -22.75 4.98 -3.46
C VAL A 325 -23.28 6.17 -4.26
N PRO A 326 -24.61 6.36 -4.36
CA PRO A 326 -25.17 7.52 -5.05
C PRO A 326 -24.50 8.83 -4.64
N GLY A 327 -24.15 9.65 -5.63
CA GLY A 327 -23.44 10.92 -5.41
C GLY A 327 -21.92 10.84 -5.46
N ILE A 328 -21.35 9.64 -5.62
CA ILE A 328 -19.92 9.42 -5.85
C ILE A 328 -19.76 8.49 -7.05
N GLU A 329 -19.02 8.95 -8.05
CA GLU A 329 -18.83 8.30 -9.34
C GLU A 329 -17.34 8.33 -9.74
N PRO A 330 -16.90 7.42 -10.64
CA PRO A 330 -15.55 7.48 -11.16
C PRO A 330 -15.39 8.65 -12.14
N SER A 331 -14.18 9.20 -12.22
CA SER A 331 -13.81 10.14 -13.28
C SER A 331 -13.25 9.42 -14.51
N PRO A 332 -12.98 10.14 -15.62
CA PRO A 332 -12.27 9.60 -16.79
C PRO A 332 -10.80 9.19 -16.58
N ASP A 333 -10.28 9.22 -15.34
CA ASP A 333 -8.93 8.76 -15.03
C ASP A 333 -8.73 7.30 -15.50
N LYS A 334 -7.85 7.09 -16.47
CA LYS A 334 -7.58 5.78 -17.09
C LYS A 334 -7.21 4.73 -16.05
N MET A 335 -6.40 5.09 -15.05
CA MET A 335 -6.00 4.17 -13.99
C MET A 335 -7.19 3.79 -13.13
N LEU A 336 -8.03 4.77 -12.76
CA LEU A 336 -9.25 4.49 -12.00
C LEU A 336 -10.18 3.56 -12.79
N GLN A 337 -10.40 3.83 -14.08
CA GLN A 337 -11.22 2.99 -14.96
C GLN A 337 -10.73 1.54 -15.02
N GLY A 338 -9.41 1.32 -15.15
CA GLY A 338 -8.83 -0.03 -15.07
C GLY A 338 -9.08 -0.71 -13.73
N ARG A 339 -9.05 0.05 -12.62
CA ARG A 339 -9.33 -0.47 -11.27
C ARG A 339 -10.80 -0.82 -11.04
N LEU A 340 -11.74 -0.21 -11.77
CA LEU A 340 -13.16 -0.58 -11.72
C LEU A 340 -13.39 -1.99 -12.27
N PHE A 341 -12.69 -2.38 -13.34
CA PHE A 341 -12.79 -3.73 -13.91
C PHE A 341 -11.94 -4.75 -13.14
N SER A 342 -10.77 -4.34 -12.64
CA SER A 342 -9.85 -5.22 -11.94
C SER A 342 -10.49 -5.96 -10.75
N ARG A 343 -11.72 -5.57 -10.32
CA ARG A 343 -12.72 -6.40 -9.61
C ARG A 343 -14.17 -6.10 -10.09
N TYR A 344 -14.83 -7.09 -10.67
CA TYR A 344 -16.03 -7.07 -11.56
C TYR A 344 -17.25 -6.20 -11.16
N THR A 345 -17.79 -5.39 -12.10
CA THR A 345 -19.16 -5.43 -12.70
C THR A 345 -19.25 -4.34 -13.80
N PRO A 346 -19.74 -4.62 -15.03
CA PRO A 346 -19.85 -3.62 -16.09
C PRO A 346 -21.06 -2.69 -15.93
N LEU A 347 -20.87 -1.39 -16.14
CA LEU A 347 -21.97 -0.42 -16.30
C LEU A 347 -22.31 -0.20 -17.78
N PRO A 348 -23.57 0.10 -18.13
CA PRO A 348 -23.99 0.35 -19.52
C PRO A 348 -23.41 1.68 -20.03
N GLY A 349 -22.73 1.62 -21.17
CA GLY A 349 -22.09 2.77 -21.80
C GLY A 349 -23.09 3.78 -22.36
N ARG A 350 -22.90 5.06 -22.00
CA ARG A 350 -23.48 6.20 -22.72
C ARG A 350 -22.48 6.61 -23.81
N SER A 351 -22.91 6.59 -25.06
CA SER A 351 -22.11 7.00 -26.22
C SER A 351 -21.82 8.50 -26.16
N LEU A 352 -20.56 8.86 -25.91
CA LEU A 352 -20.02 10.18 -26.24
C LEU A 352 -19.34 10.05 -27.60
N GLY A 353 -19.66 10.93 -28.55
CA GLY A 353 -19.23 10.90 -29.95
C GLY A 353 -17.74 11.21 -30.19
N GLY A 354 -16.85 10.53 -29.46
CA GLY A 354 -15.40 10.59 -29.66
C GLY A 354 -14.89 9.42 -30.51
N VAL A 355 -13.73 9.62 -31.15
CA VAL A 355 -13.00 8.53 -31.80
C VAL A 355 -12.49 7.58 -30.72
N VAL A 356 -12.84 6.30 -30.81
CA VAL A 356 -12.35 5.26 -29.90
C VAL A 356 -11.02 4.73 -30.46
N ASP A 357 -9.91 5.09 -29.82
CA ASP A 357 -8.55 4.63 -30.19
C ASP A 357 -7.62 4.59 -28.97
N LYS A 358 -6.40 4.08 -29.14
CA LYS A 358 -5.32 4.06 -28.14
C LYS A 358 -4.56 5.38 -28.14
N PHE A 359 -5.09 6.36 -27.43
CA PHE A 359 -4.41 7.64 -27.22
C PHE A 359 -3.21 7.50 -26.28
N SER A 360 -2.01 7.66 -26.83
CA SER A 360 -0.76 7.69 -26.08
C SER A 360 -0.72 8.89 -25.13
N THR A 361 -0.27 8.68 -23.90
CA THR A 361 -0.01 9.72 -22.89
C THR A 361 1.48 9.83 -22.60
N ALA A 362 2.33 9.43 -23.55
CA ALA A 362 3.79 9.45 -23.40
C ALA A 362 4.36 10.89 -23.39
N ASP A 363 3.72 11.79 -24.15
CA ASP A 363 4.15 13.18 -24.31
C ASP A 363 3.59 14.13 -23.24
N ASP A 364 2.64 13.66 -22.43
CA ASP A 364 2.13 14.38 -21.26
C ASP A 364 3.29 14.71 -20.30
N ASP A 365 3.27 15.92 -19.73
CA ASP A 365 4.35 16.43 -18.89
C ASP A 365 4.71 15.48 -17.73
N ASN A 366 6.00 15.17 -17.59
CA ASN A 366 6.54 14.24 -16.61
C ASN A 366 7.45 14.91 -15.57
N PHE A 367 7.75 16.21 -15.73
CA PHE A 367 8.90 16.84 -15.08
C PHE A 367 8.53 18.08 -14.27
N SER A 368 7.53 18.88 -14.68
CA SER A 368 7.29 20.19 -14.05
C SER A 368 6.90 20.08 -12.57
N GLN A 369 5.93 19.22 -12.23
CA GLN A 369 5.53 19.01 -10.83
C GLN A 369 6.62 18.33 -9.99
N VAL A 370 7.49 17.52 -10.62
CA VAL A 370 8.63 16.90 -9.95
C VAL A 370 9.65 17.95 -9.54
N GLY A 371 10.02 18.84 -10.47
CA GLY A 371 10.91 19.95 -10.18
C GLY A 371 10.35 20.87 -9.10
N ASP A 372 9.04 21.13 -9.13
CA ASP A 372 8.37 21.92 -8.10
C ASP A 372 8.36 21.22 -6.72
N PHE A 373 8.13 19.92 -6.67
CA PHE A 373 8.27 19.15 -5.43
C PHE A 373 9.70 19.25 -4.88
N TYR A 374 10.70 19.04 -5.73
CA TYR A 374 12.12 19.09 -5.36
C TYR A 374 12.57 20.48 -4.85
N ARG A 375 12.18 21.55 -5.56
CA ARG A 375 12.61 22.93 -5.24
C ARG A 375 11.78 23.57 -4.13
N LYS A 376 10.46 23.40 -4.15
CA LYS A 376 9.52 24.18 -3.32
C LYS A 376 9.02 23.42 -2.10
N THR A 377 9.04 22.07 -2.12
CA THR A 377 8.50 21.26 -1.01
C THR A 377 9.59 20.69 -0.11
N LEU A 378 10.71 20.24 -0.70
CA LEU A 378 11.82 19.70 0.08
C LEU A 378 12.76 20.82 0.55
N ASP A 379 13.24 20.71 1.79
CA ASP A 379 14.37 21.51 2.25
C ASP A 379 15.70 20.90 1.78
N ALA A 380 16.83 21.58 2.08
CA ALA A 380 18.14 21.13 1.64
C ALA A 380 18.53 19.75 2.21
N SER A 381 18.19 19.46 3.45
CA SER A 381 18.51 18.19 4.09
C SER A 381 17.65 17.04 3.55
N ALA A 382 16.39 17.30 3.23
CA ALA A 382 15.50 16.37 2.58
C ALA A 382 15.94 16.06 1.14
N ARG A 383 16.45 17.06 0.39
CA ARG A 383 17.06 16.83 -0.93
C ARG A 383 18.31 15.95 -0.85
N GLU A 384 19.13 16.16 0.19
CA GLU A 384 20.32 15.35 0.42
C GLU A 384 19.95 13.88 0.67
N ARG A 385 19.04 13.63 1.61
CA ARG A 385 18.56 12.27 1.91
C ARG A 385 17.86 11.62 0.72
N LEU A 386 17.05 12.37 -0.03
CA LEU A 386 16.40 11.88 -1.25
C LEU A 386 17.42 11.34 -2.25
N THR A 387 18.48 12.10 -2.51
CA THR A 387 19.50 11.73 -3.49
C THR A 387 20.40 10.60 -2.99
N ASP A 388 20.67 10.51 -1.67
CA ASP A 388 21.31 9.34 -1.05
C ASP A 388 20.47 8.07 -1.21
N ASN A 389 19.17 8.16 -0.91
CA ASN A 389 18.24 7.04 -1.01
C ASN A 389 18.15 6.52 -2.46
N ILE A 390 18.11 7.42 -3.44
CA ILE A 390 18.10 7.08 -4.87
C ILE A 390 19.42 6.43 -5.26
N ALA A 391 20.56 7.06 -4.97
CA ALA A 391 21.88 6.56 -5.38
C ALA A 391 22.18 5.19 -4.74
N GLY A 392 21.78 4.99 -3.48
CA GLY A 392 21.96 3.73 -2.76
C GLY A 392 21.26 2.52 -3.38
N SER A 393 20.15 2.73 -4.10
CA SER A 393 19.49 1.67 -4.89
C SER A 393 19.95 1.66 -6.35
N LEU A 394 20.10 2.83 -6.98
CA LEU A 394 20.47 2.96 -8.40
C LEU A 394 21.85 2.40 -8.72
N VAL A 395 22.79 2.43 -7.76
CA VAL A 395 24.15 1.85 -7.91
C VAL A 395 24.17 0.34 -8.18
N ASN A 396 23.05 -0.34 -7.96
CA ASN A 396 22.89 -1.76 -8.25
C ASN A 396 22.34 -2.04 -9.66
N ALA A 397 21.87 -1.01 -10.37
CA ALA A 397 21.46 -1.14 -11.76
C ALA A 397 22.66 -1.08 -12.73
N SER A 398 22.44 -1.52 -13.96
CA SER A 398 23.45 -1.46 -15.04
C SER A 398 23.74 -0.02 -15.47
N LYS A 399 24.95 0.22 -16.01
CA LYS A 399 25.40 1.54 -16.46
C LYS A 399 24.43 2.26 -17.43
N PRO A 400 23.84 1.60 -18.44
CA PRO A 400 22.88 2.25 -19.32
C PRO A 400 21.61 2.69 -18.58
N VAL A 401 21.13 1.88 -17.63
CA VAL A 401 19.96 2.18 -16.81
C VAL A 401 20.24 3.36 -15.89
N GLN A 402 21.42 3.38 -15.25
CA GLN A 402 21.87 4.50 -14.43
C GLN A 402 21.89 5.82 -15.21
N ALA A 403 22.53 5.83 -16.38
CA ALA A 403 22.63 7.02 -17.23
C ALA A 403 21.25 7.55 -17.65
N ARG A 404 20.32 6.65 -18.01
CA ARG A 404 18.95 7.02 -18.39
C ARG A 404 18.15 7.56 -17.20
N ALA A 405 18.30 6.97 -16.02
CA ALA A 405 17.66 7.47 -14.80
C ALA A 405 18.14 8.88 -14.43
N VAL A 406 19.46 9.11 -14.43
CA VAL A 406 20.07 10.43 -14.18
C VAL A 406 19.58 11.46 -15.19
N ALA A 407 19.51 11.11 -16.48
CA ALA A 407 18.98 12.02 -17.50
C ALA A 407 17.52 12.44 -17.23
N ASN A 408 16.68 11.54 -16.70
CA ASN A 408 15.32 11.89 -16.31
C ASN A 408 15.27 12.83 -15.10
N PHE A 409 16.14 12.62 -14.09
CA PHE A 409 16.26 13.54 -12.95
C PHE A 409 16.70 14.94 -13.42
N SER A 410 17.70 15.03 -14.31
CA SER A 410 18.17 16.31 -14.86
C SER A 410 17.11 17.08 -15.65
N LYS A 411 16.13 16.39 -16.26
CA LYS A 411 14.99 17.03 -16.94
C LYS A 411 14.00 17.66 -15.95
N ALA A 412 13.86 17.12 -14.75
CA ALA A 412 13.03 17.72 -13.69
C ALA A 412 13.74 18.91 -13.03
N ASP A 413 15.03 18.76 -12.75
CA ASP A 413 15.88 19.82 -12.22
C ASP A 413 17.39 19.49 -12.43
N PRO A 414 18.21 20.40 -12.96
CA PRO A 414 19.64 20.15 -13.18
C PRO A 414 20.43 19.83 -11.89
N ASP A 415 20.15 20.50 -10.77
CA ASP A 415 20.81 20.23 -9.49
C ASP A 415 20.42 18.83 -8.97
N TYR A 416 19.17 18.42 -9.19
CA TYR A 416 18.71 17.09 -8.80
C TYR A 416 19.50 15.98 -9.53
N GLY A 417 19.60 16.08 -10.86
CA GLY A 417 20.37 15.12 -11.66
C GLY A 417 21.85 15.10 -11.31
N GLN A 418 22.46 16.27 -11.11
CA GLN A 418 23.87 16.39 -10.72
C GLN A 418 24.16 15.70 -9.38
N ARG A 419 23.36 15.96 -8.34
CA ARG A 419 23.56 15.35 -7.01
C ARG A 419 23.45 13.83 -7.03
N VAL A 420 22.48 13.29 -7.78
CA VAL A 420 22.34 11.83 -7.94
C VAL A 420 23.57 11.25 -8.62
N GLN A 421 24.07 11.90 -9.68
CA GLN A 421 25.28 11.48 -10.40
C GLN A 421 26.52 11.46 -9.49
N GLU A 422 26.75 12.53 -8.74
CA GLU A 422 27.91 12.63 -7.83
C GLU A 422 27.90 11.54 -6.74
N LYS A 423 26.74 11.30 -6.12
CA LYS A 423 26.57 10.25 -5.11
C LYS A 423 26.71 8.85 -5.69
N LEU A 424 26.18 8.63 -6.89
CA LEU A 424 26.33 7.38 -7.62
C LEU A 424 27.81 7.06 -7.89
N GLU A 425 28.56 8.02 -8.43
CA GLU A 425 30.00 7.85 -8.69
C GLU A 425 30.81 7.57 -7.43
N ALA A 426 30.44 8.22 -6.30
CA ALA A 426 31.06 7.95 -5.01
C ALA A 426 30.81 6.51 -4.54
N LEU A 427 29.56 6.03 -4.61
CA LEU A 427 29.18 4.67 -4.19
C LEU A 427 29.82 3.60 -5.07
N GLU A 428 29.97 3.85 -6.36
CA GLU A 428 30.63 2.92 -7.28
C GLU A 428 32.10 2.71 -6.96
N LYS A 429 32.82 3.78 -6.61
CA LYS A 429 34.21 3.67 -6.14
C LYS A 429 34.31 2.77 -4.91
N VAL A 430 33.39 2.93 -3.96
CA VAL A 430 33.31 2.10 -2.75
C VAL A 430 32.98 0.64 -3.07
N LYS A 431 32.03 0.40 -3.99
CA LYS A 431 31.63 -0.95 -4.41
C LYS A 431 32.77 -1.70 -5.11
N MET A 432 33.48 -1.03 -6.02
CA MET A 432 34.64 -1.59 -6.71
C MET A 432 35.79 -1.92 -5.75
N ALA A 433 36.02 -1.07 -4.74
CA ALA A 433 37.01 -1.36 -3.69
C ALA A 433 36.61 -2.57 -2.83
N SER A 434 35.33 -2.67 -2.47
CA SER A 434 34.78 -3.77 -1.65
C SER A 434 34.79 -5.12 -2.37
N GLN A 435 34.49 -5.14 -3.67
CA GLN A 435 34.56 -6.37 -4.49
C GLN A 435 36.00 -6.89 -4.58
N LYS A 436 36.97 -6.01 -4.86
CA LYS A 436 38.40 -6.35 -4.86
C LYS A 436 38.89 -6.88 -3.51
N ALA A 437 38.32 -6.40 -2.39
CA ALA A 437 38.63 -6.89 -1.06
C ALA A 437 38.01 -8.27 -0.77
N LYS A 438 36.77 -8.52 -1.18
CA LYS A 438 36.10 -9.83 -1.03
C LYS A 438 36.75 -10.93 -1.87
N GLU A 439 37.18 -10.63 -3.09
CA GLU A 439 37.95 -11.57 -3.94
C GLU A 439 39.27 -11.98 -3.30
N ARG A 440 39.86 -11.13 -2.44
CA ARG A 440 41.09 -11.42 -1.67
C ARG A 440 40.84 -12.18 -0.37
N ALA A 441 39.61 -12.21 0.14
CA ALA A 441 39.27 -12.70 1.49
C ALA A 441 38.35 -13.94 1.47
N ALA A 442 38.33 -14.71 0.38
CA ALA A 442 37.53 -15.92 0.27
C ALA A 442 38.07 -17.05 1.18
N GLU A 443 37.84 -16.93 2.48
CA GLU A 443 37.96 -18.04 3.42
C GLU A 443 36.67 -18.89 3.38
N PRO A 444 36.78 -20.22 3.56
CA PRO A 444 35.62 -21.09 3.61
C PRO A 444 34.74 -20.75 4.83
N LEU A 445 33.48 -20.40 4.58
CA LEU A 445 32.49 -20.21 5.63
C LEU A 445 32.20 -21.54 6.32
N ASN A 446 32.55 -21.59 7.61
CA ASN A 446 32.48 -22.70 8.58
C ASN A 446 33.48 -23.86 8.38
N PRO A 447 34.21 -24.27 9.43
CA PRO A 447 34.77 -25.63 9.46
C PRO A 447 33.61 -26.65 9.45
N PRO A 448 33.80 -27.85 8.85
CA PRO A 448 32.78 -28.88 8.88
C PRO A 448 32.34 -29.17 10.32
N ARG A 449 31.03 -29.11 10.60
CA ARG A 449 30.49 -29.51 11.90
C ARG A 449 31.00 -30.92 12.21
N LYS A 450 31.65 -31.11 13.37
CA LYS A 450 32.14 -32.43 13.79
C LYS A 450 31.01 -33.45 13.68
N VAL A 451 31.29 -34.58 13.04
CA VAL A 451 30.35 -35.69 12.89
C VAL A 451 29.79 -36.05 14.26
N PHE A 452 28.47 -36.09 14.37
CA PHE A 452 27.77 -36.56 15.57
C PHE A 452 28.22 -38.00 15.85
N LYS A 453 29.02 -38.21 16.90
CA LYS A 453 29.29 -39.57 17.39
C LYS A 453 28.06 -40.01 18.18
N ALA A 454 27.34 -41.00 17.65
CA ALA A 454 26.32 -41.68 18.43
C ALA A 454 26.96 -42.21 19.72
N VAL A 455 26.43 -41.80 20.87
CA VAL A 455 26.78 -42.42 22.14
C VAL A 455 26.09 -43.78 22.13
N VAL A 456 26.85 -44.83 21.87
CA VAL A 456 26.39 -46.20 22.07
C VAL A 456 26.46 -46.43 23.59
N GLY A 457 25.30 -46.40 24.23
CA GLY A 457 25.09 -46.74 25.63
C GLY A 457 24.08 -47.86 25.72
#